data_AF-A0A7W0L9B8-F1
#
_entry.id   AF-A0A7W0L9B8-F1
#
_cell.length_a   1.000
_cell.length_b   1.000
_cell.length_c   1.000
_cell.angle_alpha   90.00
_cell.angle_beta   90.00
_cell.angle_gamma   90.00
#
_symmetry.space_group_name_H-M   'P 1'
#
loop_
_entity.id
_entity.type
_entity.pdbx_description
1 polymer ?
#
loop_
_entity_poly.entity_id
_entity_poly.type
_entity_poly.pdbx_seq_one_letter_code
_entity_poly.pdbx_strand_id
1 'polypeptide(L)'
;MITTLRRLERSAGALATQSISRMDELLPWFRSMPPDRRSWVTLVAQAGVASLVEWMRDQDAPPRLTGEVFGTAPRELARAVSLKQTVDLIRVVVGVVESRIESLAEPGTVTELREGVLRYSREVA
;
A
#
# COMPACT_ATOMS: atom_id res chain seq x y z
N MET A 1 7.18 -19.82 1.59
CA MET A 1 6.52 -18.60 1.08
C MET A 1 4.99 -18.70 0.91
N ILE A 2 4.41 -19.79 0.35
CA ILE A 2 2.95 -19.87 0.06
C ILE A 2 2.04 -19.52 1.26
N THR A 3 2.33 -20.01 2.46
CA THR A 3 1.51 -19.74 3.65
C THR A 3 1.60 -18.28 4.09
N THR A 4 2.79 -17.67 4.00
CA THR A 4 3.03 -16.24 4.22
C THR A 4 2.20 -15.38 3.27
N LEU A 5 2.15 -15.73 1.97
CA LEU A 5 1.29 -15.04 0.99
C LEU A 5 -0.20 -15.16 1.35
N ARG A 6 -0.68 -16.35 1.74
CA ARG A 6 -2.08 -16.52 2.20
C ARG A 6 -2.39 -15.72 3.48
N ARG A 7 -1.42 -15.55 4.38
CA ARG A 7 -1.58 -14.69 5.58
C ARG A 7 -1.63 -13.21 5.19
N LEU A 8 -0.76 -12.80 4.27
CA LEU A 8 -0.73 -11.44 3.72
C LEU A 8 -2.05 -11.10 3.02
N GLU A 9 -2.55 -11.97 2.15
CA GLU A 9 -3.84 -11.83 1.45
C GLU A 9 -5.01 -11.69 2.42
N ARG A 10 -5.11 -12.57 3.42
CA ARG A 10 -6.17 -12.49 4.43
C ARG A 10 -6.08 -11.24 5.30
N SER A 11 -4.88 -10.68 5.43
CA SER A 11 -4.64 -9.47 6.23
C SER A 11 -4.77 -8.18 5.42
N ALA A 12 -4.92 -8.25 4.09
CA ALA A 12 -4.89 -7.09 3.20
C ALA A 12 -5.90 -6.00 3.61
N GLY A 13 -7.15 -6.37 3.92
CA GLY A 13 -8.15 -5.41 4.39
C GLY A 13 -7.74 -4.73 5.70
N ALA A 14 -7.24 -5.49 6.68
CA ALA A 14 -6.79 -4.95 7.96
C ALA A 14 -5.54 -4.08 7.83
N LEU A 15 -4.61 -4.45 6.93
CA LEU A 15 -3.44 -3.65 6.59
C LEU A 15 -3.86 -2.31 6.00
N ALA A 16 -4.78 -2.32 5.04
CA ALA A 16 -5.23 -1.10 4.40
C ALA A 16 -6.01 -0.18 5.37
N THR A 17 -6.88 -0.73 6.23
CA THR A 17 -7.52 0.05 7.30
C THR A 17 -6.48 0.68 8.24
N GLN A 18 -5.47 -0.08 8.65
CA GLN A 18 -4.40 0.45 9.50
C GLN A 18 -3.57 1.52 8.77
N SER A 19 -3.28 1.34 7.48
CA SER A 19 -2.60 2.34 6.67
C SER A 19 -3.38 3.64 6.61
N ILE A 20 -4.70 3.60 6.40
CA ILE A 20 -5.54 4.80 6.39
C ILE A 20 -5.55 5.51 7.76
N SER A 21 -5.66 4.75 8.85
CA SER A 21 -5.53 5.32 10.22
C SER A 21 -4.19 6.03 10.39
N ARG A 22 -3.10 5.39 9.95
CA ARG A 22 -1.75 5.97 10.02
C ARG A 22 -1.56 7.16 9.10
N MET A 23 -2.23 7.21 7.95
CA MET A 23 -2.25 8.41 7.09
C MET A 23 -2.94 9.57 7.82
N ASP A 24 -4.07 9.33 8.48
CA ASP A 24 -4.76 10.36 9.26
C ASP A 24 -3.92 10.85 10.46
N GLU A 25 -3.20 9.96 11.12
CA GLU A 25 -2.28 10.29 12.23
C GLU A 25 -1.04 11.07 11.77
N LEU A 26 -0.39 10.63 10.68
CA LEU A 26 0.96 11.06 10.32
C LEU A 26 1.00 12.13 9.21
N LEU A 27 -0.04 12.26 8.40
CA LEU A 27 -0.04 13.12 7.21
C LEU A 27 -1.02 14.29 7.37
N PRO A 28 -0.57 15.48 7.81
CA PRO A 28 -1.44 16.64 8.01
C PRO A 28 -2.24 17.01 6.76
N TRP A 29 -1.66 16.81 5.57
CA TRP A 29 -2.33 17.07 4.29
C TRP A 29 -3.51 16.11 4.04
N PHE A 30 -3.43 14.85 4.49
CA PHE A 30 -4.52 13.89 4.33
C PHE A 30 -5.66 14.24 5.29
N ARG A 31 -5.32 14.58 6.53
CA ARG A 31 -6.29 15.04 7.55
C ARG A 31 -7.00 16.34 7.17
N SER A 32 -6.37 17.21 6.38
CA SER A 32 -6.97 18.46 5.92
C SER A 32 -7.70 18.36 4.57
N MET A 33 -7.70 17.19 3.92
CA MET A 33 -8.40 17.02 2.64
C MET A 33 -9.92 17.10 2.79
N PRO A 34 -10.63 17.72 1.80
CA PRO A 34 -12.08 17.60 1.68
C PRO A 34 -12.53 16.14 1.60
N PRO A 35 -13.74 15.80 2.07
CA PRO A 35 -14.24 14.42 2.11
C PRO A 35 -14.13 13.67 0.77
N ASP A 36 -14.48 14.31 -0.35
CA ASP A 36 -14.45 13.67 -1.68
C ASP A 36 -13.03 13.34 -2.17
N ARG A 37 -12.05 14.17 -1.80
CA ARG A 37 -10.64 13.89 -2.11
C ARG A 37 -10.07 12.82 -1.17
N ARG A 38 -10.45 12.88 0.11
CA ARG A 38 -9.99 11.91 1.11
C ARG A 38 -10.54 10.52 0.83
N SER A 39 -11.80 10.39 0.43
CA SER A 39 -12.39 9.11 0.03
C SER A 39 -11.66 8.51 -1.17
N TRP A 40 -11.28 9.34 -2.14
CA TRP A 40 -10.47 8.89 -3.27
C TRP A 40 -9.08 8.41 -2.83
N VAL A 41 -8.35 9.18 -2.02
CA VAL A 41 -7.03 8.75 -1.51
C VAL A 41 -7.14 7.46 -0.68
N THR A 42 -8.23 7.29 0.05
CA THR A 42 -8.54 6.05 0.79
C THR A 42 -8.65 4.85 -0.16
N LEU A 43 -9.33 5.01 -1.30
CA LEU A 43 -9.41 3.96 -2.33
C LEU A 43 -8.04 3.65 -2.93
N VAL A 44 -7.22 4.67 -3.18
CA VAL A 44 -5.84 4.47 -3.66
C VAL A 44 -5.01 3.68 -2.66
N ALA A 45 -5.12 3.98 -1.37
CA ALA A 45 -4.42 3.25 -0.32
C ALA A 45 -4.84 1.77 -0.29
N GLN A 46 -6.14 1.49 -0.39
CA GLN A 46 -6.68 0.11 -0.45
C GLN A 46 -6.14 -0.65 -1.66
N ALA A 47 -6.21 -0.03 -2.84
CA ALA A 47 -5.71 -0.63 -4.07
C ALA A 47 -4.18 -0.82 -4.03
N GLY A 48 -3.45 0.06 -3.34
CA GLY A 48 -2.01 -0.10 -3.14
C GLY A 48 -1.61 -1.28 -2.28
N VAL A 49 -2.38 -1.57 -1.24
CA VAL A 49 -2.19 -2.81 -0.46
C VAL A 49 -2.52 -4.04 -1.30
N ALA A 50 -3.58 -4.01 -2.10
CA ALA A 50 -3.93 -5.11 -3.00
C ALA A 50 -2.83 -5.36 -4.05
N SER A 51 -2.30 -4.30 -4.66
CA SER A 51 -1.18 -4.37 -5.62
C SER A 51 0.09 -4.95 -4.99
N LEU A 52 0.42 -4.57 -3.75
CA LEU A 52 1.53 -5.20 -3.02
C LEU A 52 1.31 -6.70 -2.84
N VAL A 53 0.13 -7.10 -2.38
CA VAL A 53 -0.22 -8.52 -2.18
C VAL A 53 -0.10 -9.29 -3.50
N GLU A 54 -0.59 -8.72 -4.59
CA GLU A 54 -0.52 -9.32 -5.92
C GLU A 54 0.92 -9.45 -6.42
N TRP A 55 1.72 -8.38 -6.31
CA TRP A 55 3.12 -8.39 -6.70
C TRP A 55 3.95 -9.39 -5.88
N MET A 56 3.62 -9.59 -4.60
CA MET A 56 4.29 -10.61 -3.78
C MET A 56 4.04 -12.05 -4.28
N ARG A 57 3.00 -12.29 -5.10
CA ARG A 57 2.77 -13.59 -5.75
C ARG A 57 3.64 -13.80 -6.98
N ASP A 58 4.01 -12.72 -7.67
CA ASP A 58 4.82 -12.72 -8.89
C ASP A 58 5.73 -11.49 -8.90
N GLN A 59 6.93 -11.65 -8.34
CA GLN A 59 7.93 -10.59 -8.19
C GLN A 59 8.75 -10.34 -9.47
N ASP A 60 8.49 -11.11 -10.54
CA ASP A 60 9.09 -10.90 -11.86
C ASP A 60 8.25 -9.95 -12.72
N ALA A 61 6.96 -9.79 -12.37
CA ALA A 61 6.09 -8.81 -12.99
C ALA A 61 6.29 -7.40 -12.42
N PRO A 62 6.16 -6.33 -13.25
CA PRO A 62 6.20 -4.96 -12.74
C PRO A 62 4.98 -4.69 -11.82
N PRO A 63 5.13 -3.90 -10.75
CA PRO A 63 4.03 -3.50 -9.89
C PRO A 63 2.91 -2.81 -10.68
N ARG A 64 1.67 -3.26 -10.49
CA ARG A 64 0.49 -2.75 -11.22
C ARG A 64 -0.21 -1.58 -10.53
N LEU A 65 0.48 -0.84 -9.67
CA LEU A 65 -0.14 0.26 -8.92
C LEU A 65 -0.69 1.38 -9.81
N THR A 66 0.01 1.70 -10.89
CA THR A 66 -0.16 2.98 -11.60
C THR A 66 -1.27 2.95 -12.67
N GLY A 67 -1.62 1.80 -13.23
CA GLY A 67 -2.60 1.71 -14.33
C GLY A 67 -4.06 1.64 -13.86
N GLU A 68 -4.38 0.71 -12.96
CA GLU A 68 -5.77 0.41 -12.57
C GLU A 68 -6.32 1.39 -11.52
N VAL A 69 -5.45 1.89 -10.64
CA VAL A 69 -5.85 2.75 -9.50
C VAL A 69 -6.04 4.21 -9.93
N PHE A 70 -5.19 4.72 -10.82
CA PHE A 70 -5.34 6.07 -11.36
C PHE A 70 -6.31 6.14 -12.55
N GLY A 71 -6.54 5.03 -13.25
CA GLY A 71 -7.47 4.96 -14.40
C GLY A 71 -8.94 5.04 -14.02
N THR A 72 -9.31 4.63 -12.80
CA THR A 72 -10.69 4.64 -12.27
C THR A 72 -11.07 5.95 -11.59
N ALA A 73 -10.08 6.81 -11.32
CA ALA A 73 -10.26 8.10 -10.69
C ALA A 73 -10.84 9.16 -11.65
N PRO A 74 -11.79 10.02 -11.21
CA PRO A 74 -12.04 11.28 -11.88
C PRO A 74 -10.73 12.04 -12.06
N ARG A 75 -10.42 12.49 -13.29
CA ARG A 75 -9.14 13.13 -13.64
C ARG A 75 -8.76 14.29 -12.71
N GLU A 76 -9.75 15.01 -12.21
CA GLU A 76 -9.56 16.13 -11.26
C GLU A 76 -9.06 15.66 -9.89
N LEU A 77 -9.51 14.50 -9.42
CA LEU A 77 -9.05 13.89 -8.17
C LEU A 77 -7.65 13.28 -8.32
N ALA A 78 -7.39 12.62 -9.45
CA ALA A 78 -6.06 12.08 -9.76
C ALA A 78 -4.99 13.19 -9.82
N ARG A 79 -5.34 14.39 -10.31
CA ARG A 79 -4.45 15.56 -10.35
C ARG A 79 -4.27 16.25 -8.99
N ALA A 80 -5.14 15.96 -8.02
CA ALA A 80 -5.11 16.61 -6.71
C ALA A 80 -4.01 16.07 -5.79
N VAL A 81 -3.39 14.93 -6.15
CA VAL A 81 -2.31 14.30 -5.39
C VAL A 81 -0.99 14.48 -6.12
N SER A 82 -0.08 15.18 -5.47
CA SER A 82 1.29 15.36 -5.95
C SER A 82 2.11 14.08 -5.84
N LEU A 83 3.22 14.01 -6.59
CA LEU A 83 4.18 12.91 -6.47
C LEU A 83 4.67 12.75 -5.02
N LYS A 84 4.95 13.86 -4.33
CA LYS A 84 5.35 13.85 -2.91
C LYS A 84 4.30 13.17 -2.04
N GLN A 85 3.02 13.50 -2.21
CA GLN A 85 1.93 12.89 -1.46
C GLN A 85 1.78 11.40 -1.81
N THR A 86 2.02 11.02 -3.07
CA THR A 86 2.04 9.61 -3.48
C THR A 86 3.13 8.83 -2.74
N VAL A 87 4.34 9.39 -2.66
CA VAL A 87 5.46 8.80 -1.89
C VAL A 87 5.11 8.70 -0.40
N ASP A 88 4.48 9.72 0.19
CA ASP A 88 4.04 9.68 1.59
C ASP A 88 3.05 8.52 1.84
N LEU A 89 2.10 8.29 0.92
CA LEU A 89 1.15 7.18 1.03
C LEU A 89 1.85 5.82 0.98
N ILE A 90 2.78 5.64 0.04
CA ILE A 90 3.56 4.40 -0.11
C ILE A 90 4.35 4.12 1.17
N ARG A 91 5.03 5.14 1.72
CA ARG A 91 5.80 5.01 2.97
C ARG A 91 4.94 4.57 4.15
N VAL A 92 3.73 5.10 4.27
CA VAL A 92 2.81 4.69 5.34
C VAL A 92 2.37 3.25 5.16
N VAL A 93 2.02 2.83 3.94
CA VAL A 93 1.64 1.44 3.65
C VAL A 93 2.77 0.47 3.96
N VAL A 94 3.98 0.77 3.48
CA VAL A 94 5.19 -0.03 3.73
C VAL A 94 5.47 -0.13 5.23
N GLY A 95 5.47 0.99 5.95
CA GLY A 95 5.71 0.99 7.39
C GLY A 95 4.67 0.18 8.18
N VAL A 96 3.41 0.16 7.73
CA VAL A 96 2.36 -0.68 8.32
C VAL A 96 2.64 -2.16 8.09
N VAL A 97 3.00 -2.56 6.87
CA VAL A 97 3.34 -3.95 6.57
C VAL A 97 4.58 -4.37 7.35
N GLU A 98 5.63 -3.54 7.39
CA GLU A 98 6.86 -3.78 8.15
C GLU A 98 6.57 -4.00 9.64
N SER A 99 5.69 -3.18 10.24
CA SER A 99 5.30 -3.34 11.65
C SER A 99 4.57 -4.65 11.96
N ARG A 100 4.02 -5.30 10.92
CA ARG A 100 3.30 -6.58 11.04
C ARG A 100 4.07 -7.77 10.49
N ILE A 101 5.29 -7.57 9.95
CA ILE A 101 6.05 -8.64 9.26
C ILE A 101 6.16 -9.92 10.09
N GLU A 102 6.43 -9.82 11.40
CA GLU A 102 6.59 -11.00 12.25
C GLU A 102 5.29 -11.79 12.43
N SER A 103 4.14 -11.11 12.38
CA SER A 103 2.82 -11.77 12.45
C SER A 103 2.38 -12.37 11.10
N LEU A 104 2.84 -11.76 10.00
CA LEU A 104 2.48 -12.14 8.64
C LEU A 104 3.34 -13.28 8.12
N ALA A 105 4.63 -13.28 8.46
CA ALA A 105 5.59 -14.28 8.02
C ALA A 105 5.48 -15.58 8.84
N GLU A 106 5.55 -16.72 8.16
CA GLU A 106 5.93 -17.96 8.82
C GLU A 106 7.39 -17.89 9.29
N PRO A 107 7.76 -18.64 10.35
CA PRO A 107 9.15 -18.82 10.74
C PRO A 107 10.04 -19.16 9.55
N GLY A 108 11.17 -18.45 9.40
CA GLY A 108 12.08 -18.61 8.28
C GLY A 108 11.75 -17.82 7.00
N THR A 109 10.59 -17.15 6.93
CA THR A 109 10.20 -16.33 5.75
C THR A 109 10.19 -14.82 6.02
N VAL A 110 10.56 -14.41 7.24
CA VAL A 110 10.56 -13.00 7.68
C VAL A 110 11.44 -12.13 6.79
N THR A 111 12.67 -12.59 6.52
CA THR A 111 13.63 -11.85 5.67
C THR A 111 13.12 -11.71 4.24
N GLU A 112 12.63 -12.82 3.65
CA GLU A 112 12.10 -12.84 2.29
C GLU A 112 10.89 -11.90 2.13
N LEU A 113 9.97 -11.87 3.12
CA LEU A 113 8.85 -10.93 3.14
C LEU A 113 9.32 -9.47 3.26
N ARG A 114 10.30 -9.20 4.14
CA ARG A 114 10.85 -7.85 4.32
C ARG A 114 11.52 -7.33 3.06
N GLU A 115 12.35 -8.15 2.43
CA GLU A 115 13.05 -7.79 1.19
C GLU A 115 12.06 -7.56 0.04
N GLY A 116 11.03 -8.40 -0.09
CA GLY A 116 9.96 -8.19 -1.07
C GLY A 116 9.25 -6.84 -0.88
N VAL A 117 8.87 -6.50 0.35
CA VAL A 117 8.22 -5.22 0.65
C VAL A 117 9.12 -4.02 0.32
N LEU A 118 10.40 -4.10 0.65
CA LEU A 118 11.37 -3.03 0.33
C LEU A 118 11.62 -2.90 -1.18
N ARG A 119 11.64 -4.02 -1.91
CA ARG A 119 11.76 -4.02 -3.37
C ARG A 119 10.54 -3.38 -4.02
N TYR A 120 9.33 -3.78 -3.63
CA TYR A 120 8.09 -3.17 -4.10
C TYR A 120 8.07 -1.65 -3.88
N SER A 121 8.43 -1.21 -2.67
CA SER A 121 8.50 0.22 -2.32
C SER A 121 9.40 1.01 -3.29
N ARG A 122 10.54 0.44 -3.68
CA ARG A 122 11.51 1.06 -4.59
C ARG A 122 11.02 1.10 -6.04
N GLU A 123 10.30 0.08 -6.49
CA GLU A 123 9.80 0.01 -7.87
C GLU A 123 8.60 0.96 -8.10
N VAL A 124 7.92 1.34 -7.01
CA VAL A 124 6.70 2.16 -7.05
C VAL A 124 6.93 3.64 -6.71
N ALA A 125 7.94 3.95 -5.89
CA ALA A 125 8.30 5.32 -5.47
C ALA A 125 9.22 6.03 -6.46
#